data_AF-A0A7V3UN37-F1
#
_entry.id   AF-A0A7V3UN37-F1
#
_cell.length_a   1.000
_cell.length_b   1.000
_cell.length_c   1.000
_cell.angle_alpha   90.00
_cell.angle_beta   90.00
_cell.angle_gamma   90.00
#
_symmetry.space_group_name_H-M   'P 1'
#
loop_
_entity.id
_entity.type
_entity.pdbx_description
1 polymer ?
#
loop_
_entity_poly.entity_id
_entity_poly.type
_entity_poly.pdbx_seq_one_letter_code
_entity_poly.pdbx_strand_id
1 'polypeptide(L)'
;VGIDPVAYKRKTIVIGTAFAGVAWALNAHFITFISPELLNPFESILLLVMLVIGGIGNLFGALLGVFLMVFIPEYLRFAESYRMLLYGGVIIAFMIFLPDGMSGLLRRLLKPSGTPLENTPASFLRQFYRGL
;
A
#
# COMPACT_ATOMS: atom_id res chain seq x y z
N VAL A 1 10.49 29.87 -3.92
CA VAL A 1 9.72 29.28 -5.05
C VAL A 1 8.57 28.49 -4.46
N GLY A 2 7.31 28.88 -4.72
CA GLY A 2 6.13 28.19 -4.24
C GLY A 2 5.70 27.11 -5.24
N ILE A 3 5.77 25.85 -4.83
CA ILE A 3 5.15 24.75 -5.58
C ILE A 3 3.67 24.67 -5.20
N ASP A 4 2.78 24.69 -6.18
CA ASP A 4 1.36 24.44 -5.97
C ASP A 4 1.14 22.92 -5.73
N PRO A 5 0.82 22.49 -4.49
CA PRO A 5 0.62 21.08 -4.18
C PRO A 5 -0.62 20.51 -4.89
N VAL A 6 -1.62 21.33 -5.22
CA VAL A 6 -2.83 20.93 -5.93
C VAL A 6 -2.49 20.61 -7.39
N ALA A 7 -1.69 21.45 -8.04
CA ALA A 7 -1.24 21.21 -9.40
C ALA A 7 -0.40 19.92 -9.51
N TYR A 8 0.48 19.68 -8.54
CA TYR A 8 1.29 18.47 -8.50
C TYR A 8 0.43 17.21 -8.30
N LYS A 9 -0.46 17.22 -7.30
CA LYS A 9 -1.37 16.10 -7.00
C LYS A 9 -2.29 15.77 -8.17
N ARG A 10 -2.81 16.80 -8.86
CA ARG A 10 -3.67 16.60 -10.05
C ARG A 10 -2.93 15.86 -11.16
N LYS A 11 -1.68 16.27 -11.46
CA LYS A 11 -0.85 15.60 -12.47
C LYS A 11 -0.63 14.13 -12.13
N THR A 12 -0.28 13.83 -10.87
CA THR A 12 -0.04 12.43 -10.45
C THR A 12 -1.29 11.57 -10.55
N ILE A 13 -2.45 12.10 -10.15
CA ILE A 13 -3.73 11.39 -10.25
C ILE A 13 -4.09 11.14 -11.72
N VAL A 14 -4.01 12.16 -12.58
CA VAL A 14 -4.36 12.04 -14.00
C VAL A 14 -3.49 10.99 -14.70
N ILE A 15 -2.18 10.99 -14.42
CA ILE A 15 -1.27 9.99 -14.98
C ILE A 15 -1.62 8.59 -14.47
N GLY A 16 -1.84 8.42 -13.16
CA GLY A 16 -2.18 7.13 -12.57
C GLY A 16 -3.50 6.56 -13.07
N THR A 17 -4.56 7.37 -13.15
CA THR A 17 -5.87 6.93 -13.64
C THR A 17 -5.88 6.64 -15.14
N ALA A 18 -5.07 7.35 -15.93
CA ALA A 18 -4.90 7.05 -17.35
C ALA A 18 -4.32 5.64 -17.55
N PHE A 19 -3.24 5.28 -16.83
CA PHE A 19 -2.68 3.93 -16.89
C PHE A 19 -3.65 2.87 -16.38
N ALA A 20 -4.33 3.13 -15.26
CA ALA A 20 -5.32 2.20 -14.72
C ALA A 20 -6.49 1.95 -15.71
N GLY A 21 -7.00 3.01 -16.34
CA GLY A 21 -8.07 2.90 -17.33
C GLY A 21 -7.66 2.14 -18.59
N VAL A 22 -6.46 2.40 -19.11
CA VAL A 22 -5.92 1.67 -20.27
C VAL A 22 -5.72 0.18 -19.95
N ALA A 23 -5.12 -0.13 -18.81
CA ALA A 23 -4.93 -1.51 -18.37
C ALA A 23 -6.26 -2.26 -18.25
N TRP A 24 -7.28 -1.61 -17.68
CA TRP A 24 -8.59 -2.23 -17.50
C TRP A 24 -9.36 -2.37 -18.83
N ALA A 25 -9.27 -1.40 -19.73
CA ALA A 25 -9.88 -1.47 -21.06
C ALA A 25 -9.29 -2.62 -21.90
N LEU A 26 -7.96 -2.80 -21.85
CA LEU A 26 -7.28 -3.94 -22.46
C LEU A 26 -7.78 -5.26 -21.87
N ASN A 27 -7.83 -5.37 -20.54
CA ASN A 27 -8.31 -6.57 -19.86
C ASN A 27 -9.76 -6.92 -20.23
N ALA A 28 -10.66 -5.93 -20.31
CA ALA A 28 -12.04 -6.12 -20.74
C ALA A 28 -12.14 -6.65 -22.19
N HIS A 29 -11.25 -6.20 -23.07
CA HIS A 29 -11.16 -6.73 -24.44
C HIS A 29 -10.73 -8.20 -24.47
N PHE A 30 -9.77 -8.60 -23.63
CA PHE A 30 -9.31 -9.99 -23.54
C PHE A 30 -10.37 -10.95 -22.99
N ILE A 31 -11.13 -10.52 -21.99
CA ILE A 31 -12.05 -11.44 -21.32
C ILE A 31 -13.23 -11.82 -22.23
N THR A 32 -13.51 -11.05 -23.32
CA THR A 32 -14.50 -11.27 -24.40
C THR A 32 -15.95 -11.57 -24.00
N PHE A 33 -16.20 -11.94 -22.75
CA PHE A 33 -17.48 -12.23 -22.13
C PHE A 33 -17.49 -11.66 -20.72
N ILE A 34 -18.29 -10.62 -20.48
CA ILE A 34 -18.40 -10.00 -19.15
C ILE A 34 -19.40 -10.82 -18.34
N SER A 35 -18.90 -11.73 -17.50
CA SER A 35 -19.71 -12.34 -16.45
C SER A 35 -19.67 -11.50 -15.15
N PRO A 36 -20.78 -11.39 -14.41
CA PRO A 36 -20.80 -10.65 -13.15
C PRO A 36 -19.87 -11.24 -12.07
N GLU A 37 -19.39 -12.48 -12.23
CA GLU A 37 -18.33 -13.02 -11.36
C GLU A 37 -17.03 -12.23 -11.41
N LEU A 38 -16.69 -11.59 -12.54
CA LEU A 38 -15.45 -10.81 -12.69
C LEU A 38 -15.44 -9.53 -11.85
N LEU A 39 -16.62 -9.06 -11.44
CA LEU A 39 -16.83 -7.89 -10.59
C LEU A 39 -17.30 -8.29 -9.19
N ASN A 40 -16.96 -9.50 -8.75
CA ASN A 40 -17.27 -9.95 -7.42
C ASN A 40 -16.67 -8.96 -6.38
N PRO A 41 -17.44 -8.50 -5.38
CA PRO A 41 -16.93 -7.66 -4.29
C PRO A 41 -15.62 -8.17 -3.67
N PHE A 42 -15.44 -9.50 -3.61
CA PHE A 42 -14.21 -10.11 -3.12
C PHE A 42 -12.97 -9.70 -3.93
N GLU A 43 -13.06 -9.63 -5.26
CA GLU A 43 -11.93 -9.22 -6.12
C GLU A 43 -11.55 -7.75 -5.88
N SER A 44 -12.54 -6.88 -5.67
CA SER A 44 -12.30 -5.47 -5.34
C SER A 44 -11.59 -5.29 -3.99
N ILE A 45 -12.01 -6.07 -2.98
CA ILE A 45 -11.38 -6.06 -1.65
C ILE A 45 -9.95 -6.58 -1.74
N LEU A 46 -9.70 -7.64 -2.52
CA LEU A 46 -8.35 -8.18 -2.72
C LEU A 46 -7.41 -7.12 -3.29
N LEU A 47 -7.81 -6.37 -4.31
CA LEU A 47 -7.02 -5.27 -4.86
C LEU A 47 -6.66 -4.21 -3.80
N LEU A 48 -7.61 -3.85 -2.94
CA LEU A 48 -7.36 -2.92 -1.82
C LEU A 48 -6.40 -3.52 -0.79
N VAL A 49 -6.56 -4.79 -0.46
CA VAL A 49 -5.70 -5.49 0.50
C VAL A 49 -4.25 -5.55 -0.01
N MET A 50 -4.04 -5.87 -1.28
CA MET A 50 -2.71 -5.85 -1.90
C MET A 50 -2.03 -4.49 -1.75
N LEU A 51 -2.79 -3.40 -1.95
CA LEU A 51 -2.29 -2.03 -1.80
C LEU A 51 -1.96 -1.68 -0.34
N VAL A 52 -2.85 -2.03 0.59
CA VAL A 52 -2.66 -1.79 2.03
C VAL A 52 -1.45 -2.55 2.56
N ILE A 53 -1.25 -3.79 2.12
CA ILE A 53 -0.13 -4.63 2.52
C ILE A 53 1.20 -4.11 1.98
N GLY A 54 1.21 -3.53 0.78
CA GLY A 54 2.40 -2.84 0.28
C GLY A 54 2.72 -1.55 1.07
N GLY A 55 1.71 -0.94 1.68
CA GLY A 55 1.82 0.20 2.58
C GLY A 55 1.34 1.51 1.96
N ILE A 56 0.50 2.24 2.70
CA ILE A 56 -0.16 3.46 2.25
C ILE A 56 0.87 4.59 2.10
N GLY A 57 1.00 5.13 0.88
CA GLY A 57 1.82 6.32 0.61
C GLY A 57 3.26 6.05 0.14
N ASN A 58 3.65 4.80 -0.12
CA ASN A 58 4.94 4.47 -0.74
C ASN A 58 4.74 3.63 -2.01
N LEU A 59 5.11 4.19 -3.17
CA LEU A 59 4.97 3.51 -4.47
C LEU A 59 5.76 2.20 -4.53
N PHE A 60 6.99 2.16 -4.00
CA PHE A 60 7.81 0.94 -4.02
C PHE A 60 7.28 -0.14 -3.09
N GLY A 61 6.78 0.25 -1.92
CA GLY A 61 6.11 -0.66 -0.99
C GLY A 61 4.85 -1.27 -1.62
N ALA A 62 4.01 -0.43 -2.24
CA ALA A 62 2.81 -0.86 -2.96
C ALA A 62 3.14 -1.85 -4.09
N LEU A 63 4.13 -1.57 -4.93
CA LEU A 63 4.53 -2.45 -6.03
C LEU A 63 5.02 -3.82 -5.53
N LEU A 64 5.87 -3.83 -4.49
CA LEU A 64 6.41 -5.06 -3.91
C LEU A 64 5.29 -5.88 -3.23
N GLY A 65 4.38 -5.21 -2.53
CA GLY A 65 3.23 -5.82 -1.86
C GLY A 65 2.27 -6.49 -2.84
N VAL A 66 1.92 -5.80 -3.93
CA VAL A 66 1.11 -6.37 -5.01
C VAL A 66 1.82 -7.56 -5.66
N PHE A 67 3.12 -7.44 -5.96
CA PHE A 67 3.88 -8.54 -6.57
C PHE A 67 3.87 -9.81 -5.71
N LEU A 68 4.17 -9.69 -4.42
CA LEU A 68 4.12 -10.81 -3.47
C LEU A 68 2.70 -11.38 -3.33
N MET A 69 1.71 -10.50 -3.19
CA MET A 69 0.32 -10.92 -3.02
C MET A 69 -0.33 -11.48 -4.27
N VAL A 70 0.24 -11.28 -5.47
CA VAL A 70 -0.20 -11.99 -6.67
C VAL A 70 0.44 -13.38 -6.71
N PHE A 71 1.73 -13.48 -6.36
CA PHE A 71 2.46 -14.75 -6.39
C PHE A 71 1.99 -15.79 -5.37
N ILE A 72 1.68 -15.36 -4.14
CA ILE A 72 1.23 -16.25 -3.06
C ILE A 72 -0.07 -17.00 -3.40
N PRO A 73 -1.17 -16.31 -3.79
CA PRO A 73 -2.41 -16.98 -4.17
C PRO A 73 -2.29 -17.76 -5.47
N GLU A 74 -1.48 -17.31 -6.44
CA GLU A 74 -1.22 -18.06 -7.67
C GLU A 74 -0.50 -19.37 -7.39
N TYR A 75 0.43 -19.38 -6.42
CA TYR A 75 1.02 -20.62 -5.94
C TYR A 75 -0.02 -21.48 -5.23
N LEU A 76 -0.84 -20.90 -4.34
CA LEU A 76 -1.91 -21.61 -3.62
C LEU A 76 -3.06 -22.13 -4.50
N ARG A 77 -3.05 -21.82 -5.81
CA ARG A 77 -4.05 -22.28 -6.77
C ARG A 77 -4.10 -23.82 -6.89
N PHE A 78 -3.06 -24.54 -6.45
CA PHE A 78 -3.08 -26.01 -6.36
C PHE A 78 -4.07 -26.55 -5.32
N ALA A 79 -4.48 -25.74 -4.33
CA ALA A 79 -5.39 -26.13 -3.25
C ALA A 79 -6.78 -25.53 -3.48
N GLU A 80 -7.39 -25.83 -4.62
CA GLU A 80 -8.63 -25.21 -5.12
C GLU A 80 -9.78 -25.25 -4.10
N SER A 81 -9.91 -26.35 -3.34
CA SER A 81 -10.95 -26.54 -2.32
C SER A 81 -10.77 -25.68 -1.07
N TYR A 82 -9.55 -25.24 -0.75
CA TYR A 82 -9.25 -24.46 0.46
C TYR A 82 -8.91 -23.00 0.15
N ARG A 83 -9.06 -22.57 -1.10
CA ARG A 83 -8.67 -21.24 -1.59
C ARG A 83 -9.18 -20.11 -0.70
N MET A 84 -10.46 -20.13 -0.36
CA MET A 84 -11.08 -19.05 0.42
C MET A 84 -10.56 -18.97 1.86
N LEU A 85 -10.33 -20.12 2.51
CA LEU A 85 -9.75 -20.22 3.85
C LEU A 85 -8.28 -19.78 3.86
N LEU A 86 -7.51 -20.25 2.87
CA LEU A 86 -6.10 -19.89 2.75
C LEU A 86 -5.93 -18.42 2.43
N TYR A 87 -6.79 -17.84 1.60
CA TYR A 87 -6.79 -16.40 1.30
C TYR A 87 -7.04 -15.58 2.56
N GLY A 88 -8.09 -15.91 3.33
CA GLY A 88 -8.35 -15.25 4.61
C GLY A 88 -7.18 -15.37 5.59
N GLY A 89 -6.59 -16.57 5.68
CA GLY A 89 -5.42 -16.83 6.52
C GLY A 89 -4.19 -16.00 6.11
N VAL A 90 -3.92 -15.90 4.81
CA VAL A 90 -2.83 -15.07 4.26
C VAL A 90 -3.05 -13.61 4.61
N ILE A 91 -4.26 -13.07 4.44
CA ILE A 91 -4.56 -11.68 4.79
C ILE A 91 -4.33 -11.41 6.27
N ILE A 92 -4.83 -12.28 7.15
CA ILE A 92 -4.65 -12.17 8.60
C ILE A 92 -3.16 -12.25 8.97
N ALA A 93 -2.43 -13.20 8.40
CA ALA A 93 -0.99 -13.32 8.62
C ALA A 93 -0.26 -12.02 8.23
N PHE A 94 -0.57 -11.44 7.07
CA PHE A 94 0.03 -10.19 6.66
C PHE A 94 -0.34 -9.00 7.55
N MET A 95 -1.58 -8.91 8.03
CA MET A 95 -1.96 -7.85 8.99
C MET A 95 -1.20 -7.98 10.32
N ILE A 96 -0.91 -9.21 10.76
CA ILE A 96 -0.16 -9.47 12.00
C ILE A 96 1.34 -9.19 11.81
N PHE A 97 1.93 -9.71 10.73
CA PHE A 97 3.38 -9.62 10.51
C PHE A 97 3.83 -8.29 9.90
N LEU A 98 2.99 -7.62 9.11
CA LEU A 98 3.29 -6.38 8.39
C LEU A 98 2.19 -5.30 8.58
N PRO A 99 1.96 -4.81 9.82
CA PRO A 99 0.90 -3.84 10.11
C PRO A 99 1.11 -2.45 9.47
N ASP A 100 2.37 -2.05 9.28
CA ASP A 100 2.75 -0.82 8.57
C ASP A 100 2.95 -1.07 7.05
N GLY A 101 2.63 -2.27 6.55
CA GLY A 101 2.96 -2.74 5.21
C GLY A 101 4.46 -2.88 4.95
N MET A 102 4.82 -3.24 3.71
CA MET A 102 6.22 -3.37 3.29
C MET A 102 6.99 -2.05 3.37
N SER A 103 6.29 -0.92 3.21
CA SER A 103 6.87 0.42 3.35
C SER A 103 7.35 0.71 4.78
N GLY A 104 6.67 0.18 5.81
CA GLY A 104 7.08 0.28 7.20
C GLY A 104 8.36 -0.50 7.51
N LEU A 105 8.50 -1.70 6.94
CA LEU A 105 9.73 -2.50 7.06
C LEU A 105 10.91 -1.77 6.41
N LEU A 106 10.71 -1.25 5.20
CA LEU A 106 11.74 -0.50 4.47
C LEU A 106 12.13 0.79 5.24
N ARG A 107 11.16 1.48 5.85
CA ARG A 107 11.43 2.67 6.68
C ARG A 107 12.17 2.32 7.97
N ARG A 108 11.92 1.16 8.59
CA ARG A 108 12.66 0.68 9.77
C ARG A 108 14.09 0.26 9.43
N LEU A 109 14.32 -0.30 8.25
CA LEU A 109 15.65 -0.68 7.75
C LEU A 109 16.47 0.52 7.26
N LEU A 110 15.82 1.49 6.61
CA LEU A 110 16.46 2.72 6.12
C LEU A 110 16.57 3.81 7.18
N LYS A 111 15.91 3.69 8.34
CA LYS A 111 16.09 4.65 9.45
C LYS A 111 17.51 4.48 9.98
N PRO A 112 18.42 5.44 9.77
CA PRO A 112 19.73 5.38 10.38
C PRO A 112 19.51 5.48 11.88
N SER A 113 19.98 4.50 12.64
CA SER A 113 19.84 4.37 14.09
C SER A 113 20.65 5.41 14.88
N GLY A 114 20.69 6.66 14.41
CA GLY A 114 21.58 7.71 14.90
C GLY A 114 20.92 9.08 15.08
N THR A 115 19.60 9.18 15.30
CA THR A 115 19.01 10.40 15.86
C THR A 115 18.71 10.19 17.34
N PRO A 116 19.61 10.63 18.24
CA PRO A 116 19.28 10.83 19.64
C PRO A 116 18.01 11.68 19.72
N LEU A 117 17.02 11.19 20.45
CA LEU A 117 15.87 11.97 20.90
C LEU A 117 16.31 12.96 21.99
N GLU A 118 17.31 13.78 21.68
CA GLU A 118 17.74 14.89 22.50
C GLU A 118 17.32 16.16 21.77
N ASN A 119 16.50 16.98 22.44
CA ASN A 119 16.08 18.32 22.05
C ASN A 119 14.77 18.42 21.26
N THR A 120 13.64 18.35 21.98
CA THR A 120 12.56 19.39 22.10
C THR A 120 11.39 18.76 22.89
N PRO A 121 10.84 19.33 24.00
CA PRO A 121 10.57 20.75 24.28
C PRO A 121 10.93 21.26 25.70
N ALA A 122 11.60 20.48 26.56
CA ALA A 122 11.84 20.88 27.94
C ALA A 122 12.83 22.05 28.11
N SER A 123 13.75 22.24 27.16
CA SER A 123 14.66 23.39 27.11
C SER A 123 13.94 24.69 26.74
N PHE A 124 12.92 24.61 25.87
CA PHE A 124 12.09 25.75 25.46
C PHE A 124 11.30 26.31 26.65
N LEU A 125 10.77 25.43 27.50
CA LEU A 125 10.06 25.81 28.73
C LEU A 125 10.99 26.46 29.77
N ARG A 126 12.24 26.01 29.91
CA ARG A 126 13.23 26.63 30.81
C ARG A 126 13.73 27.98 30.32
N GLN A 127 13.77 28.22 29.01
CA GLN A 127 14.17 29.49 28.44
C GLN A 127 13.07 30.55 28.56
N PHE A 128 11.80 30.15 28.43
CA PHE A 128 10.65 31.03 28.63
C PHE A 128 10.45 31.46 30.10
N TYR A 129 10.64 30.55 31.07
CA TYR A 129 10.50 30.86 32.50
C TYR A 129 11.66 31.65 33.11
N ARG A 130 12.80 31.80 32.42
CA ARG A 130 13.95 32.56 32.92
C ARG A 130 13.88 34.06 32.60
N GLY A 131 12.90 34.48 31.81
CA GLY A 131 12.65 35.88 31.45
C GLY A 131 11.38 36.49 32.06
N LEU A 132 10.73 35.77 32.98
CA LEU A 132 9.63 36.21 33.85
C LEU A 132 10.16 36.26 35.29
#